data_AF-A0A4V1SWD4-F1
#
_entry.id   AF-A0A4V1SWD4-F1
#
_cell.length_a   1.000
_cell.length_b   1.000
_cell.length_c   1.000
_cell.angle_alpha   90.00
_cell.angle_beta   90.00
_cell.angle_gamma   90.00
#
_symmetry.space_group_name_H-M   'P 1'
#
loop_
_entity.id
_entity.type
_entity.pdbx_description
1 polymer ?
#
loop_
_entity_poly.entity_id
_entity_poly.type
_entity_poly.pdbx_seq_one_letter_code
_entity_poly.pdbx_strand_id
1 'polypeptide(L)'
;MLSLFCAMKTAINPDFEFLASMRQQADRPADDLIAEVFADENRKSAFRDLLNAISVNTDLQKVTDFYAIKEAFVRATKLPDWANRKLMEQGTNFFANHAGAIMNLLGLLSLPYCYAAADGARVLDLSERIKNKPEHRLNETADFVWDVMAPNAFAPDGKGFASILKVRLLHAAIRFYTDKSSKWNAADWGLPVNQEDMAGTNLSFSLLIIRGLRKFGLTIEYKDQQAFMHLWNV
;
A
#
# COMPACT_ATOMS: atom_id res chain seq x y z
N MET A 1 -6.12 8.84 -10.30
CA MET A 1 -5.95 7.48 -10.86
C MET A 1 -6.83 6.57 -10.01
N LEU A 2 -7.88 5.96 -10.57
CA LEU A 2 -8.67 4.98 -9.83
C LEU A 2 -7.79 3.73 -9.62
N SER A 3 -7.60 3.30 -8.38
CA SER A 3 -6.97 2.01 -8.09
C SER A 3 -7.85 0.87 -8.64
N LEU A 4 -7.26 -0.30 -8.90
CA LEU A 4 -7.98 -1.51 -9.32
C LEU A 4 -9.21 -1.80 -8.42
N PHE A 5 -9.07 -1.53 -7.13
CA PHE A 5 -10.11 -1.66 -6.12
C PHE A 5 -11.30 -0.72 -6.32
N CYS A 6 -11.07 0.48 -6.84
CA CYS A 6 -12.14 1.40 -7.22
C CYS A 6 -12.86 0.94 -8.51
N ALA A 7 -12.17 0.21 -9.40
CA ALA A 7 -12.76 -0.41 -10.60
C ALA A 7 -13.51 -1.72 -10.31
N MET A 8 -13.11 -2.48 -9.28
CA MET A 8 -13.81 -3.70 -8.83
C MET A 8 -15.21 -3.42 -8.22
N LYS A 9 -15.59 -2.16 -8.01
CA LYS A 9 -16.95 -1.78 -7.59
C LYS A 9 -18.00 -2.00 -8.67
N THR A 10 -17.60 -1.97 -9.94
CA THR A 10 -18.43 -2.48 -11.03
C THR A 10 -18.21 -3.99 -11.10
N ALA A 11 -19.31 -4.75 -11.24
CA ALA A 11 -19.35 -6.21 -11.34
C ALA A 11 -18.64 -6.75 -12.61
N ILE A 12 -17.37 -6.40 -12.76
CA ILE A 12 -16.46 -6.94 -13.76
C ILE A 12 -15.83 -8.13 -13.05
N ASN A 13 -16.19 -9.35 -13.45
CA ASN A 13 -15.27 -10.47 -13.23
C ASN A 13 -14.04 -10.11 -14.05
N PRO A 14 -12.90 -9.74 -13.43
CA PRO A 14 -11.74 -9.34 -14.19
C PRO A 14 -11.29 -10.54 -15.02
N ASP A 15 -11.36 -10.42 -16.34
CA ASP A 15 -10.80 -11.41 -17.23
C ASP A 15 -9.27 -11.26 -17.29
N PHE A 16 -8.62 -12.23 -17.94
CA PHE A 16 -7.17 -12.24 -18.07
C PHE A 16 -6.65 -11.01 -18.83
N GLU A 17 -7.40 -10.49 -19.80
CA GLU A 17 -7.00 -9.32 -20.58
C GLU A 17 -7.00 -8.05 -19.71
N PHE A 18 -8.04 -7.87 -18.89
CA PHE A 18 -8.11 -6.78 -17.93
C PHE A 18 -6.95 -6.85 -16.94
N LEU A 19 -6.69 -8.01 -16.32
CA LEU A 19 -5.56 -8.17 -15.39
C LEU A 19 -4.22 -7.89 -16.09
N ALA A 20 -4.01 -8.41 -17.30
CA ALA A 20 -2.81 -8.13 -18.09
C ALA A 20 -2.65 -6.63 -18.39
N SER A 21 -3.74 -5.91 -18.67
CA SER A 21 -3.69 -4.45 -18.88
C SER A 21 -3.29 -3.68 -17.60
N MET A 22 -3.60 -4.22 -16.43
CA MET A 22 -3.30 -3.60 -15.13
C MET A 22 -1.84 -3.79 -14.74
N ARG A 23 -1.19 -4.82 -15.28
CA ARG A 23 0.27 -5.00 -15.20
C ARG A 23 1.05 -3.88 -15.89
N GLN A 24 0.42 -3.19 -16.83
CA GLN A 24 1.00 -2.06 -17.57
C GLN A 24 0.64 -0.70 -16.95
N GLN A 25 0.01 -0.69 -15.77
CA GLN A 25 -0.39 0.52 -15.07
C GLN A 25 0.32 0.59 -13.73
N ALA A 26 1.00 1.71 -13.49
CA ALA A 26 1.67 2.01 -12.23
C ALA A 26 1.07 3.28 -11.63
N ASP A 27 1.90 4.28 -11.31
CA ASP A 27 1.50 5.51 -10.65
C ASP A 27 2.27 6.69 -11.21
N ARG A 28 1.97 7.01 -12.47
CA ARG A 28 2.65 8.05 -13.24
C ARG A 28 2.84 9.36 -12.45
N PRO A 29 1.84 9.88 -11.74
CA PRO A 29 2.04 11.12 -11.00
C PRO A 29 3.14 11.01 -9.92
N ALA A 30 3.12 9.95 -9.10
CA ALA A 30 4.16 9.74 -8.09
C ALA A 30 5.54 9.43 -8.74
N ASP A 31 5.52 8.71 -9.86
CA ASP A 31 6.72 8.37 -10.63
C ASP A 31 7.38 9.63 -11.23
N ASP A 32 6.59 10.56 -11.78
CA ASP A 32 7.05 11.84 -12.33
C ASP A 32 7.69 12.71 -11.23
N LEU A 33 7.08 12.78 -10.04
CA LEU A 33 7.63 13.49 -8.88
C LEU A 33 8.99 12.90 -8.47
N ILE A 34 9.09 11.57 -8.32
CA ILE A 34 10.34 10.91 -7.94
C ILE A 34 11.42 11.15 -8.98
N ALA A 35 11.10 11.03 -10.28
CA ALA A 35 12.05 11.24 -11.36
C ALA A 35 12.66 12.65 -11.33
N GLU A 36 11.83 13.67 -11.08
CA GLU A 36 12.30 15.04 -10.96
C GLU A 36 13.14 15.29 -9.70
N VAL A 37 12.69 14.79 -8.55
CA VAL A 37 13.41 14.96 -7.28
C VAL A 37 14.75 14.25 -7.33
N PHE A 38 14.81 13.06 -7.93
CA PHE A 38 16.04 12.26 -8.00
C PHE A 38 17.00 12.72 -9.09
N ALA A 39 16.60 13.65 -9.96
CA ALA A 39 17.49 14.28 -10.93
C ALA A 39 18.54 15.21 -10.30
N ASP A 40 18.41 15.54 -9.01
CA ASP A 40 19.33 16.39 -8.26
C ASP A 40 19.51 15.85 -6.83
N GLU A 41 20.75 15.60 -6.43
CA GLU A 41 21.04 14.99 -5.12
C GLU A 41 20.69 15.88 -3.93
N ASN A 42 20.75 17.21 -4.07
CA ASN A 42 20.32 18.12 -3.01
C ASN A 42 18.79 18.07 -2.82
N ARG A 43 18.03 18.05 -3.92
CA ARG A 43 16.56 17.89 -3.88
C ARG A 43 16.18 16.53 -3.29
N LYS A 44 16.87 15.47 -3.68
CA LYS A 44 16.67 14.11 -3.13
C LYS A 44 16.96 14.04 -1.63
N SER A 45 18.03 14.68 -1.15
CA SER A 45 18.32 14.77 0.28
C SER A 45 17.23 15.53 1.03
N ALA A 46 16.87 16.73 0.56
CA ALA A 46 15.83 17.54 1.17
C ALA A 46 14.45 16.83 1.20
N PHE A 47 14.12 16.08 0.14
CA PHE A 47 12.91 15.28 0.08
C PHE A 47 12.91 14.14 1.10
N ARG A 48 14.05 13.45 1.28
CA ARG A 48 14.20 12.42 2.31
C ARG A 48 14.00 13.01 3.71
N ASP A 49 14.59 14.17 3.99
CA ASP A 49 14.46 14.85 5.28
C ASP A 49 13.01 15.25 5.54
N LEU A 50 12.30 15.76 4.52
CA LEU A 50 10.87 16.04 4.59
C LEU A 50 10.06 14.78 4.94
N LEU A 51 10.28 13.66 4.24
CA LEU A 51 9.55 12.41 4.51
C LEU A 51 9.82 11.87 5.91
N ASN A 52 11.05 12.02 6.42
CA ASN A 52 11.39 11.64 7.78
C ASN A 52 10.71 12.52 8.83
N ALA A 53 10.45 13.79 8.50
CA ALA A 53 9.78 14.75 9.40
C ALA A 53 8.25 14.59 9.45
N ILE A 54 7.65 13.77 8.58
CA ILE A 54 6.22 13.44 8.57
C ILE A 54 6.02 12.21 9.45
N SER A 55 5.29 12.33 10.56
CA SER A 55 4.99 11.22 11.46
C SER A 55 3.50 10.97 11.61
N VAL A 56 2.70 12.04 11.62
CA VAL A 56 1.22 12.00 11.73
C VAL A 56 0.56 12.75 10.57
N ASN A 57 -0.75 12.61 10.43
CA ASN A 57 -1.51 13.20 9.31
C ASN A 57 -1.43 14.72 9.27
N THR A 58 -1.38 15.42 10.42
CA THR A 58 -1.16 16.87 10.46
C THR A 58 0.20 17.29 9.92
N ASP A 59 1.22 16.44 9.99
CA ASP A 59 2.55 16.77 9.44
C ASP A 59 2.54 16.91 7.92
N LEU A 60 1.51 16.39 7.22
CA LEU A 60 1.35 16.58 5.78
C LEU A 60 1.23 18.06 5.39
N GLN A 61 0.85 18.95 6.31
CA GLN A 61 0.86 20.40 6.09
C GLN A 61 2.27 20.98 5.93
N LYS A 62 3.31 20.26 6.40
CA LYS A 62 4.72 20.64 6.21
C LYS A 62 5.18 20.44 4.77
N VAL A 63 4.42 19.69 3.96
CA VAL A 63 4.79 19.45 2.56
C VAL A 63 4.61 20.74 1.77
N THR A 64 5.73 21.30 1.33
CA THR A 64 5.78 22.60 0.63
C THR A 64 5.06 22.54 -0.70
N ASP A 65 4.66 23.72 -1.20
CA ASP A 65 4.01 23.85 -2.50
C ASP A 65 4.88 23.33 -3.65
N PHE A 66 6.21 23.34 -3.54
CA PHE A 66 7.08 22.73 -4.56
C PHE A 66 6.78 21.23 -4.76
N TYR A 67 6.58 20.50 -3.67
CA TYR A 67 6.19 19.08 -3.72
C TYR A 67 4.67 18.89 -3.86
N ALA A 68 3.86 19.89 -3.49
CA ALA A 68 2.40 19.83 -3.52
C ALA A 68 1.74 20.36 -4.81
N ILE A 69 2.41 21.20 -5.61
CA ILE A 69 1.89 21.79 -6.86
C ILE A 69 1.82 20.76 -7.99
N LYS A 70 2.57 19.64 -7.87
CA LYS A 70 2.52 18.59 -8.90
C LYS A 70 1.40 17.58 -8.70
N GLU A 71 0.78 17.48 -7.52
CA GLU A 71 -0.43 16.67 -7.32
C GLU A 71 -1.27 17.05 -6.10
N ALA A 72 -2.60 16.99 -6.28
CA ALA A 72 -3.60 17.04 -5.20
C ALA A 72 -3.46 15.92 -4.15
N PHE A 73 -2.63 14.89 -4.40
CA PHE A 73 -2.50 13.74 -3.50
C PHE A 73 -1.45 13.89 -2.40
N VAL A 74 -0.38 14.67 -2.61
CA VAL A 74 0.67 14.80 -1.58
C VAL A 74 0.11 15.43 -0.28
N ARG A 75 -1.01 16.15 -0.41
CA ARG A 75 -1.82 16.69 0.70
C ARG A 75 -3.16 15.97 0.89
N ALA A 76 -3.35 14.77 0.34
CA ALA A 76 -4.60 14.03 0.50
C ALA A 76 -4.79 13.64 1.96
N THR A 77 -5.52 14.49 2.68
CA THR A 77 -6.05 14.28 4.03
C THR A 77 -7.56 14.00 3.98
N LYS A 78 -8.09 13.79 2.77
CA LYS A 78 -9.50 13.53 2.52
C LYS A 78 -9.68 12.08 2.12
N LEU A 79 -10.60 11.41 2.80
CA LEU A 79 -11.08 10.10 2.39
C LEU A 79 -11.79 10.19 1.03
N PRO A 80 -11.79 9.11 0.23
CA PRO A 80 -12.61 9.04 -0.97
C PRO A 80 -14.09 9.30 -0.66
N ASP A 81 -14.83 9.92 -1.58
CA ASP A 81 -16.23 10.31 -1.33
C ASP A 81 -17.15 9.10 -1.04
N TRP A 82 -16.74 7.91 -1.48
CA TRP A 82 -17.45 6.66 -1.24
C TRP A 82 -17.11 6.00 0.10
N ALA A 83 -16.11 6.51 0.84
CA ALA A 83 -15.67 5.92 2.09
C ALA A 83 -16.78 6.00 3.15
N ASN A 84 -17.27 4.83 3.58
CA ASN A 84 -18.25 4.72 4.65
C ASN A 84 -17.56 4.69 6.01
N ARG A 85 -17.63 5.81 6.73
CA ARG A 85 -17.00 5.99 8.06
C ARG A 85 -17.47 4.96 9.09
N LYS A 86 -18.74 4.55 9.05
CA LYS A 86 -19.28 3.54 9.98
C LYS A 86 -18.67 2.16 9.73
N LEU A 87 -18.50 1.78 8.46
CA LEU A 87 -17.81 0.53 8.11
C LEU A 87 -16.33 0.58 8.45
N MET A 88 -15.67 1.73 8.26
CA MET A 88 -14.28 1.91 8.67
C MET A 88 -14.11 1.75 10.19
N GLU A 89 -14.94 2.41 10.98
CA GLU A 89 -14.91 2.28 12.45
C GLU A 89 -15.15 0.83 12.91
N GLN A 90 -16.12 0.14 12.29
CA GLN A 90 -16.34 -1.28 12.55
C GLN A 90 -15.13 -2.15 12.15
N GLY A 91 -14.50 -1.87 11.01
CA GLY A 91 -13.33 -2.60 10.53
C GLY A 91 -12.11 -2.39 11.43
N THR A 92 -11.93 -1.17 11.93
CA THR A 92 -10.91 -0.82 12.94
C THR A 92 -11.16 -1.56 14.25
N ASN A 93 -12.40 -1.60 14.75
CA ASN A 93 -12.75 -2.33 15.97
C ASN A 93 -12.53 -3.85 15.79
N PHE A 94 -12.89 -4.38 14.62
CA PHE A 94 -12.60 -5.77 14.27
C PHE A 94 -11.09 -6.04 14.29
N PHE A 95 -10.28 -5.18 13.66
CA PHE A 95 -8.82 -5.31 13.70
C PHE A 95 -8.30 -5.27 15.14
N ALA A 96 -8.71 -4.30 15.96
CA ALA A 96 -8.28 -4.18 17.34
C ALA A 96 -8.59 -5.44 18.17
N ASN A 97 -9.80 -6.00 18.02
CA ASN A 97 -10.23 -7.22 18.72
C ASN A 97 -9.47 -8.48 18.29
N HIS A 98 -8.93 -8.49 17.07
CA HIS A 98 -8.24 -9.65 16.49
C HIS A 98 -6.76 -9.41 16.17
N ALA A 99 -6.18 -8.30 16.64
CA ALA A 99 -4.87 -7.84 16.19
C ALA A 99 -3.77 -8.89 16.33
N GLY A 100 -3.69 -9.59 17.47
CA GLY A 100 -2.71 -10.66 17.68
C GLY A 100 -2.82 -11.80 16.66
N ALA A 101 -4.04 -12.23 16.33
CA ALA A 101 -4.26 -13.26 15.33
C ALA A 101 -3.99 -12.75 13.90
N ILE A 102 -4.43 -11.52 13.59
CA ILE A 102 -4.21 -10.87 12.28
C ILE A 102 -2.72 -10.67 12.03
N MET A 103 -1.95 -10.17 13.00
CA MET A 103 -0.51 -9.95 12.85
C MET A 103 0.27 -11.26 12.73
N ASN A 104 -0.17 -12.34 13.40
CA ASN A 104 0.39 -13.67 13.16
C ASN A 104 0.09 -14.16 11.74
N LEU A 105 -1.15 -13.99 11.27
CA LEU A 105 -1.53 -14.35 9.91
C LEU A 105 -0.84 -13.49 8.85
N LEU A 106 -0.50 -12.24 9.16
CA LEU A 106 0.32 -11.39 8.29
C LEU A 106 1.65 -12.10 7.99
N GLY A 107 2.38 -12.54 9.03
CA GLY A 107 3.66 -13.22 8.87
C GLY A 107 3.57 -14.66 8.34
N LEU A 108 2.55 -15.41 8.76
CA LEU A 108 2.48 -16.87 8.51
C LEU A 108 1.61 -17.26 7.31
N LEU A 109 0.79 -16.35 6.79
CA LEU A 109 -0.10 -16.62 5.67
C LEU A 109 0.00 -15.56 4.57
N SER A 110 -0.22 -14.29 4.91
CA SER A 110 -0.30 -13.20 3.92
C SER A 110 1.03 -12.98 3.19
N LEU A 111 2.11 -12.71 3.93
CA LEU A 111 3.43 -12.43 3.32
C LEU A 111 4.00 -13.63 2.54
N PRO A 112 3.92 -14.89 3.05
CA PRO A 112 4.25 -16.06 2.23
C PRO A 112 3.47 -16.14 0.92
N TYR A 113 2.19 -15.75 0.92
CA TYR A 113 1.38 -15.69 -0.30
C TYR A 113 1.91 -14.62 -1.28
N CYS A 114 2.32 -13.46 -0.77
CA CYS A 114 2.96 -12.42 -1.60
C CYS A 114 4.28 -12.90 -2.22
N TYR A 115 5.07 -13.71 -1.51
CA TYR A 115 6.31 -14.26 -2.06
C TYR A 115 6.09 -15.35 -3.10
N ALA A 116 4.92 -16.01 -3.07
CA ALA A 116 4.51 -16.94 -4.11
C ALA A 116 4.02 -16.23 -5.40
N ALA A 117 3.71 -14.93 -5.34
CA ALA A 117 3.39 -14.12 -6.52
C ALA A 117 4.68 -13.75 -7.25
N ALA A 118 5.10 -14.64 -8.17
CA ALA A 118 6.44 -14.67 -8.76
C ALA A 118 6.94 -13.30 -9.25
N ASP A 119 6.18 -12.61 -10.09
CA ASP A 119 6.60 -11.36 -10.73
C ASP A 119 6.69 -10.21 -9.71
N GLY A 120 5.69 -10.06 -8.84
CA GLY A 120 5.73 -9.09 -7.74
C GLY A 120 6.89 -9.33 -6.76
N ALA A 121 7.23 -10.60 -6.48
CA ALA A 121 8.35 -10.95 -5.60
C ALA A 121 9.72 -10.56 -6.19
N ARG A 122 9.88 -10.48 -7.51
CA ARG A 122 11.13 -10.03 -8.16
C ARG A 122 11.53 -8.62 -7.74
N VAL A 123 10.56 -7.74 -7.51
CA VAL A 123 10.82 -6.37 -7.06
C VAL A 123 11.55 -6.36 -5.71
N LEU A 124 11.16 -7.27 -4.81
CA LEU A 124 11.78 -7.38 -3.49
C LEU A 124 13.21 -7.88 -3.59
N ASP A 125 13.45 -8.87 -4.46
CA ASP A 125 14.77 -9.43 -4.72
C ASP A 125 15.74 -8.39 -5.28
N LEU A 126 15.30 -7.63 -6.28
CA LEU A 126 16.09 -6.59 -6.95
C LEU A 126 16.34 -5.37 -6.07
N SER A 127 15.44 -5.08 -5.12
CA SER A 127 15.69 -4.04 -4.13
C SER A 127 16.82 -4.38 -3.15
N GLU A 128 17.21 -5.66 -3.06
CA GLU A 128 18.16 -6.25 -2.11
C GLU A 128 17.82 -6.09 -0.62
N ARG A 129 16.83 -5.26 -0.27
CA ARG A 129 16.45 -4.98 1.12
C ARG A 129 15.98 -6.21 1.87
N ILE A 130 15.31 -7.14 1.18
CA ILE A 130 14.85 -8.40 1.79
C ILE A 130 16.01 -9.35 2.10
N LYS A 131 17.16 -9.21 1.41
CA LYS A 131 18.38 -9.99 1.66
C LYS A 131 19.23 -9.35 2.75
N ASN A 132 19.38 -8.04 2.69
CA ASN A 132 20.33 -7.29 3.52
C ASN A 132 19.73 -6.79 4.85
N LYS A 133 18.41 -6.58 4.91
CA LYS A 133 17.69 -6.05 6.09
C LYS A 133 16.27 -6.67 6.22
N PRO A 134 16.15 -8.01 6.25
CA PRO A 134 14.85 -8.69 6.27
C PRO A 134 13.96 -8.28 7.45
N GLU A 135 14.53 -8.14 8.65
CA GLU A 135 13.82 -7.74 9.87
C GLU A 135 13.25 -6.33 9.76
N HIS A 136 14.01 -5.40 9.19
CA HIS A 136 13.54 -4.04 8.96
C HIS A 136 12.39 -4.00 7.96
N ARG A 137 12.46 -4.79 6.88
CA ARG A 137 11.38 -4.87 5.88
C ARG A 137 10.10 -5.47 6.46
N LEU A 138 10.25 -6.49 7.31
CA LEU A 138 9.11 -7.09 8.00
C LEU A 138 8.46 -6.08 8.96
N ASN A 139 9.26 -5.35 9.73
CA ASN A 139 8.76 -4.34 10.66
C ASN A 139 8.07 -3.17 9.92
N GLU A 140 8.63 -2.67 8.81
CA GLU A 140 7.98 -1.64 7.99
C GLU A 140 6.58 -2.06 7.52
N THR A 141 6.41 -3.34 7.19
CA THR A 141 5.11 -3.87 6.76
C THR A 141 4.14 -3.97 7.93
N ALA A 142 4.63 -4.41 9.10
CA ALA A 142 3.83 -4.46 10.32
C ALA A 142 3.39 -3.07 10.77
N ASP A 143 4.31 -2.11 10.78
CA ASP A 143 4.07 -0.70 11.12
C ASP A 143 3.01 -0.10 10.19
N PHE A 144 3.11 -0.36 8.88
CA PHE A 144 2.11 0.10 7.92
C PHE A 144 0.71 -0.43 8.25
N VAL A 145 0.58 -1.74 8.53
CA VAL A 145 -0.71 -2.35 8.90
C VAL A 145 -1.26 -1.71 10.18
N TRP A 146 -0.42 -1.52 11.20
CA TRP A 146 -0.84 -0.84 12.42
C TRP A 146 -1.30 0.60 12.15
N ASP A 147 -0.55 1.36 11.37
CA ASP A 147 -0.83 2.77 11.10
C ASP A 147 -2.15 2.99 10.37
N VAL A 148 -2.51 2.12 9.41
CA VAL A 148 -3.73 2.26 8.61
C VAL A 148 -4.96 1.60 9.25
N MET A 149 -4.76 0.63 10.13
CA MET A 149 -5.85 -0.11 10.78
C MET A 149 -6.16 0.38 12.20
N ALA A 150 -5.30 1.22 12.79
CA ALA A 150 -5.48 1.75 14.14
C ALA A 150 -6.77 2.56 14.33
N PRO A 151 -7.30 2.59 15.57
CA PRO A 151 -8.25 3.63 15.98
C PRO A 151 -7.75 5.01 15.60
N ASN A 152 -8.63 5.82 15.00
CA ASN A 152 -8.31 7.18 14.56
C ASN A 152 -7.18 7.28 13.51
N ALA A 153 -6.84 6.21 12.77
CA ALA A 153 -5.80 6.22 11.74
C ALA A 153 -5.90 7.43 10.78
N PHE A 154 -7.12 7.84 10.44
CA PHE A 154 -7.41 8.96 9.52
C PHE A 154 -7.82 10.28 10.21
N ALA A 155 -7.71 10.36 11.55
CA ALA A 155 -7.86 11.61 12.28
C ALA A 155 -6.59 12.48 12.14
N PRO A 156 -6.62 13.78 12.49
CA PRO A 156 -5.46 14.66 12.36
C PRO A 156 -4.18 14.15 13.07
N ASP A 157 -4.31 13.55 14.25
CA ASP A 157 -3.23 12.95 15.04
C ASP A 157 -2.92 11.49 14.70
N GLY A 158 -3.74 10.87 13.84
CA GLY A 158 -3.51 9.54 13.29
C GLY A 158 -2.37 9.49 12.28
N LYS A 159 -2.06 8.30 11.78
CA LYS A 159 -0.92 8.06 10.87
C LYS A 159 -1.29 7.53 9.48
N GLY A 160 -2.55 7.17 9.25
CA GLY A 160 -3.00 6.47 8.05
C GLY A 160 -2.64 7.20 6.75
N PHE A 161 -2.98 8.49 6.61
CA PHE A 161 -2.63 9.26 5.41
C PHE A 161 -1.12 9.40 5.24
N ALA A 162 -0.41 9.70 6.33
CA ALA A 162 1.06 9.83 6.32
C ALA A 162 1.74 8.54 5.86
N SER A 163 1.35 7.40 6.41
CA SER A 163 1.95 6.09 6.09
C SER A 163 1.57 5.62 4.68
N ILE A 164 0.34 5.86 4.22
CA ILE A 164 -0.06 5.60 2.82
C ILE A 164 0.78 6.42 1.84
N LEU A 165 0.97 7.72 2.10
CA LEU A 165 1.78 8.58 1.25
C LEU A 165 3.23 8.07 1.16
N LYS A 166 3.84 7.74 2.31
CA LYS A 166 5.20 7.21 2.35
C LYS A 166 5.35 5.93 1.56
N VAL A 167 4.43 4.98 1.70
CA VAL A 167 4.46 3.72 0.94
C VAL A 167 4.26 3.97 -0.56
N ARG A 168 3.34 4.86 -0.95
CA ARG A 168 3.14 5.23 -2.36
C ARG A 168 4.42 5.80 -2.99
N LEU A 169 5.09 6.72 -2.29
CA LEU A 169 6.34 7.33 -2.75
C LEU A 169 7.51 6.34 -2.74
N LEU A 170 7.54 5.41 -1.77
CA LEU A 170 8.49 4.31 -1.75
C LEU A 170 8.32 3.41 -2.98
N HIS A 171 7.09 3.09 -3.38
CA HIS A 171 6.81 2.30 -4.58
C HIS A 171 7.30 3.02 -5.85
N ALA A 172 7.07 4.32 -5.97
CA ALA A 172 7.60 5.13 -7.08
C ALA A 172 9.14 5.16 -7.10
N ALA A 173 9.79 5.30 -5.95
CA ALA A 173 11.25 5.21 -5.84
C ALA A 173 11.79 3.82 -6.24
N ILE A 174 11.10 2.75 -5.85
CA ILE A 174 11.44 1.38 -6.25
C ILE A 174 11.33 1.23 -7.77
N ARG A 175 10.26 1.73 -8.40
CA ARG A 175 10.12 1.73 -9.86
C ARG A 175 11.26 2.47 -10.54
N PHE A 176 11.61 3.67 -10.06
CA PHE A 176 12.74 4.45 -10.58
C PHE A 176 14.06 3.66 -10.58
N TYR A 177 14.44 3.07 -9.44
CA TYR A 177 15.70 2.30 -9.37
C TYR A 177 15.64 0.99 -10.16
N THR A 178 14.49 0.33 -10.18
CA THR A 178 14.30 -0.93 -10.91
C THR A 178 14.46 -0.71 -12.41
N ASP A 179 13.87 0.36 -12.95
CA ASP A 179 14.03 0.77 -14.34
C ASP A 179 15.51 1.05 -14.70
N LYS A 180 16.23 1.79 -13.82
CA LYS A 180 17.66 2.08 -13.99
C LYS A 180 18.58 0.86 -13.88
N SER A 181 18.13 -0.23 -13.26
CA SER A 181 18.97 -1.40 -12.99
C SER A 181 19.27 -2.26 -14.22
N SER A 182 18.52 -2.08 -15.32
CA SER A 182 18.50 -2.93 -16.53
C SER A 182 18.27 -4.44 -16.29
N LYS A 183 17.96 -4.85 -15.05
CA LYS A 183 17.66 -6.23 -14.65
C LYS A 183 16.17 -6.58 -14.74
N TRP A 184 15.30 -5.59 -14.94
CA TRP A 184 13.87 -5.78 -14.99
C TRP A 184 13.39 -6.11 -16.40
N ASN A 185 12.67 -7.22 -16.56
CA ASN A 185 12.04 -7.60 -17.83
C ASN A 185 10.58 -7.13 -17.85
N ALA A 186 10.35 -5.87 -18.26
CA ALA A 186 9.01 -5.29 -18.29
C ALA A 186 8.07 -5.98 -19.30
N ALA A 187 8.62 -6.59 -20.36
CA ALA A 187 7.82 -7.27 -21.39
C ALA A 187 7.10 -8.50 -20.81
N ASP A 188 7.80 -9.29 -19.99
CA ASP A 188 7.25 -10.51 -19.40
C ASP A 188 6.61 -10.27 -18.03
N TRP A 189 7.15 -9.33 -17.24
CA TRP A 189 6.74 -9.14 -15.84
C TRP A 189 5.77 -7.96 -15.64
N GLY A 190 5.58 -7.11 -16.64
CA GLY A 190 4.86 -5.84 -16.48
C GLY A 190 5.68 -4.77 -15.76
N LEU A 191 5.04 -3.67 -15.38
CA LEU A 191 5.71 -2.62 -14.61
C LEU A 191 5.95 -3.10 -13.15
N PRO A 192 7.06 -2.72 -12.50
CA PRO A 192 7.27 -3.06 -11.10
C PRO A 192 6.19 -2.43 -10.22
N VAL A 193 5.62 -3.17 -9.27
CA VAL A 193 4.57 -2.65 -8.35
C VAL A 193 3.40 -2.04 -9.14
N ASN A 194 2.92 -2.79 -10.13
CA ASN A 194 1.78 -2.39 -10.97
C ASN A 194 0.44 -2.54 -10.21
N GLN A 195 -0.65 -2.10 -10.83
CA GLN A 195 -1.99 -2.13 -10.23
C GLN A 195 -2.48 -3.55 -9.91
N GLU A 196 -2.09 -4.57 -10.71
CA GLU A 196 -2.43 -5.97 -10.41
C GLU A 196 -1.69 -6.47 -9.16
N ASP A 197 -0.36 -6.27 -9.09
CA ASP A 197 0.47 -6.67 -7.95
C ASP A 197 -0.02 -6.02 -6.64
N MET A 198 -0.31 -4.71 -6.70
CA MET A 198 -0.83 -3.98 -5.55
C MET A 198 -2.19 -4.54 -5.12
N ALA A 199 -3.04 -4.92 -6.07
CA ALA A 199 -4.34 -5.47 -5.73
C ALA A 199 -4.25 -6.88 -5.13
N GLY A 200 -3.39 -7.74 -5.69
CA GLY A 200 -3.10 -9.05 -5.12
C GLY A 200 -2.57 -8.95 -3.69
N THR A 201 -1.68 -8.00 -3.43
CA THR A 201 -1.15 -7.72 -2.09
C THR A 201 -2.25 -7.20 -1.15
N ASN A 202 -3.12 -6.29 -1.60
CA ASN A 202 -4.23 -5.84 -0.77
C ASN A 202 -5.19 -7.01 -0.44
N LEU A 203 -5.49 -7.90 -1.39
CA LEU A 203 -6.28 -9.10 -1.15
C LEU A 203 -5.61 -10.07 -0.16
N SER A 204 -4.29 -10.17 -0.13
CA SER A 204 -3.61 -10.99 0.88
C SER A 204 -3.68 -10.37 2.28
N PHE A 205 -3.74 -9.05 2.38
CA PHE A 205 -3.84 -8.32 3.66
C PHE A 205 -5.30 -8.23 4.17
N SER A 206 -6.27 -8.39 3.27
CA SER A 206 -7.70 -8.29 3.58
C SER A 206 -8.39 -9.66 3.55
N LEU A 207 -8.69 -10.18 2.36
CA LEU A 207 -9.46 -11.41 2.16
C LEU A 207 -8.75 -12.65 2.74
N LEU A 208 -7.44 -12.81 2.51
CA LEU A 208 -6.72 -13.96 3.05
C LEU A 208 -6.62 -13.93 4.56
N ILE A 209 -6.60 -12.76 5.20
CA ILE A 209 -6.65 -12.66 6.67
C ILE A 209 -7.97 -13.21 7.20
N ILE A 210 -9.12 -12.83 6.61
CA ILE A 210 -10.42 -13.39 7.00
C ILE A 210 -10.44 -14.92 6.84
N ARG A 211 -9.90 -15.44 5.73
CA ARG A 211 -9.79 -16.89 5.50
C ARG A 211 -8.86 -17.55 6.53
N GLY A 212 -7.75 -16.89 6.87
CA GLY A 212 -6.81 -17.35 7.89
C GLY A 212 -7.43 -17.42 9.28
N LEU A 213 -8.20 -16.40 9.68
CA LEU A 213 -8.89 -16.39 10.98
C LEU A 213 -9.89 -17.54 11.09
N ARG A 214 -10.63 -17.85 10.00
CA ARG A 214 -11.48 -19.04 9.93
C ARG A 214 -10.70 -20.34 10.07
N LYS A 215 -9.52 -20.42 9.45
CA LYS A 215 -8.62 -21.58 9.58
C LYS A 215 -8.08 -21.74 11.01
N PHE A 216 -7.97 -20.65 11.77
CA PHE A 216 -7.68 -20.67 13.21
C PHE A 216 -8.90 -21.05 14.08
N GLY A 217 -10.05 -21.36 13.47
CA GLY A 217 -11.26 -21.77 14.18
C GLY A 217 -12.18 -20.63 14.60
N LEU A 218 -11.90 -19.38 14.19
CA LEU A 218 -12.75 -18.24 14.50
C LEU A 218 -13.96 -18.19 13.56
N THR A 219 -15.14 -17.97 14.11
CA THR A 219 -16.33 -17.61 13.33
C THR A 219 -16.39 -16.11 13.22
N ILE A 220 -16.29 -15.59 11.98
CA ILE A 220 -16.33 -14.16 11.71
C ILE A 220 -17.68 -13.81 11.11
N GLU A 221 -18.42 -12.89 11.72
CA GLU A 221 -19.72 -12.46 11.19
C GLU A 221 -19.56 -11.79 9.82
N TYR A 222 -20.59 -11.89 8.97
CA TYR A 222 -20.55 -11.29 7.63
C TYR A 222 -20.33 -9.78 7.68
N LYS A 223 -20.96 -9.08 8.65
CA LYS A 223 -20.82 -7.62 8.81
C LYS A 223 -19.37 -7.20 9.09
N ASP A 224 -18.64 -7.95 9.91
CA ASP A 224 -17.26 -7.65 10.29
C ASP A 224 -16.30 -7.91 9.14
N GLN A 225 -16.57 -8.96 8.34
CA GLN A 225 -15.85 -9.21 7.09
C GLN A 225 -16.01 -8.04 6.13
N GLN A 226 -17.24 -7.57 5.90
CA GLN A 226 -17.50 -6.44 5.01
C GLN A 226 -16.84 -5.16 5.53
N ALA A 227 -16.89 -4.91 6.83
CA ALA A 227 -16.26 -3.74 7.45
C ALA A 227 -14.72 -3.78 7.32
N PHE A 228 -14.09 -4.93 7.57
CA PHE A 228 -12.65 -5.11 7.42
C PHE A 228 -12.20 -4.98 5.96
N MET A 229 -12.93 -5.59 5.03
CA MET A 229 -12.67 -5.45 3.59
C MET A 229 -12.88 -4.01 3.12
N HIS A 230 -13.91 -3.33 3.61
CA HIS A 230 -14.18 -1.92 3.28
C HIS A 230 -13.06 -1.01 3.80
N LEU A 231 -12.54 -1.25 5.01
CA LEU A 231 -11.43 -0.47 5.54
C LEU A 231 -10.16 -0.61 4.69
N TRP A 232 -9.81 -1.82 4.25
CA TRP A 232 -8.69 -2.05 3.33
C TRP A 232 -8.90 -1.51 1.91
N ASN A 233 -10.15 -1.38 1.50
CA ASN A 233 -10.51 -0.82 0.19
C ASN A 233 -10.26 0.69 0.16
N VAL A 234 -10.57 1.39 1.27
CA VAL A 234 -10.45 2.85 1.44
C VAL A 234 -8.99 3.29 1.41
#